data_AF-A0A6P0PF21-F1
#
_entry.id   AF-A0A6P0PF21-F1
#
_cell.length_a   1.000
_cell.length_b   1.000
_cell.length_c   1.000
_cell.angle_alpha   90.00
_cell.angle_beta   90.00
_cell.angle_gamma   90.00
#
_symmetry.space_group_name_H-M   'P 1'
#
loop_
_entity.id
_entity.type
_entity.pdbx_description
1 polymer ?
#
loop_
_entity_poly.entity_id
_entity_poly.type
_entity_poly.pdbx_seq_one_letter_code
_entity_poly.pdbx_strand_id
1 'polypeptide(L)' 'MEQWITAELERTELGHQRRTKRLIKIVEHLSASPEATVPQASGTWSETKATYNFWDSP' A
#
# COMPACT_ATOMS: atom_id res chain seq x y z
N MET A 1 5.22 -4.82 9.73
CA MET A 1 5.79 -4.94 8.38
C MET A 1 6.18 -6.37 8.13
N GLU A 2 5.33 -7.09 7.40
CA GLU A 2 5.63 -8.47 7.00
C GLU A 2 6.84 -8.49 6.05
N GLN A 3 7.84 -9.29 6.39
CA GLN A 3 9.14 -9.27 5.70
C GLN A 3 9.02 -9.69 4.23
N TRP A 4 8.06 -10.54 3.89
CA TRP A 4 7.85 -11.01 2.52
C TRP A 4 7.40 -9.86 1.59
N ILE A 5 6.56 -8.94 2.07
CA ILE A 5 6.03 -7.83 1.26
C ILE A 5 7.15 -6.89 0.85
N THR A 6 8.04 -6.57 1.80
CA THR A 6 9.21 -5.74 1.51
C THR A 6 10.16 -6.44 0.56
N ALA A 7 10.50 -7.72 0.81
CA ALA A 7 11.40 -8.48 -0.06
C ALA A 7 10.87 -8.59 -1.50
N GLU A 8 9.55 -8.74 -1.66
CA GLU A 8 8.90 -8.83 -2.97
C GLU A 8 8.85 -7.48 -3.70
N LEU A 9 8.50 -6.40 -2.98
CA LEU A 9 8.12 -5.13 -3.60
C LEU A 9 9.19 -4.03 -3.52
N GLU A 10 10.26 -4.21 -2.74
CA GLU A 10 11.29 -3.18 -2.53
C GLU A 10 11.97 -2.72 -3.84
N ARG A 11 12.02 -3.60 -4.85
CA ARG A 11 12.66 -3.34 -6.14
C ARG A 11 11.70 -2.77 -7.18
N THR A 12 10.45 -2.48 -6.80
CA THR A 12 9.46 -1.93 -7.75
C THR A 12 9.85 -0.50 -8.14
N GLU A 13 10.07 -0.27 -9.43
CA GLU A 13 10.43 1.04 -9.99
C GLU A 13 9.19 1.85 -10.35
N LEU A 14 8.57 2.49 -9.36
CA LEU A 14 7.39 3.36 -9.57
C LEU A 14 7.77 4.83 -9.84
N GLY A 15 8.96 5.08 -10.39
CA GLY A 15 9.49 6.42 -10.65
C GLY A 15 9.97 7.21 -9.41
N HIS A 16 9.47 6.89 -8.21
CA HIS A 16 9.97 7.46 -6.96
C HIS A 16 9.86 6.48 -5.79
N GLN A 17 10.90 6.39 -4.96
CA GLN A 17 10.93 5.57 -3.74
C GLN A 17 9.71 5.75 -2.81
N ARG A 18 9.08 6.93 -2.78
CA ARG A 18 7.88 7.20 -1.97
C ARG A 18 6.67 6.39 -2.45
N ARG A 19 6.55 6.16 -3.76
CA ARG A 19 5.50 5.33 -4.36
C ARG A 19 5.73 3.86 -4.01
N THR A 20 6.97 3.37 -4.08
CA THR A 20 7.32 2.00 -3.66
C THR A 20 7.01 1.75 -2.18
N LYS A 21 7.40 2.69 -1.29
CA LYS A 21 7.04 2.62 0.13
C LYS A 21 5.53 2.62 0.37
N ARG A 22 4.78 3.38 -0.43
CA ARG A 22 3.33 3.42 -0.36
C ARG A 22 2.70 2.11 -0.82
N LEU A 23 3.21 1.52 -1.90
CA LEU A 23 2.76 0.22 -2.39
C LEU A 23 2.94 -0.86 -1.31
N ILE A 24 4.11 -0.94 -0.68
CA ILE A 24 4.38 -1.89 0.41
C ILE A 24 3.32 -1.75 1.52
N LYS A 25 3.02 -0.51 1.92
CA LYS A 25 2.03 -0.24 2.98
C LYS A 25 0.61 -0.62 2.58
N ILE A 26 0.21 -0.35 1.33
CA ILE A 26 -1.10 -0.76 0.80
C ILE A 26 -1.22 -2.29 0.85
N VAL A 27 -0.20 -3.00 0.36
CA VAL A 27 -0.21 -4.47 0.36
C VAL A 27 -0.23 -5.03 1.77
N GLU A 28 0.52 -4.45 2.72
CA GLU A 28 0.49 -4.85 4.13
C GLU A 28 -0.91 -4.70 4.76
N HIS A 29 -1.58 -3.58 4.50
CA HIS A 29 -2.92 -3.34 5.03
C HIS A 29 -3.96 -4.31 4.43
N LEU A 30 -3.89 -4.55 3.11
CA LEU A 30 -4.83 -5.42 2.42
C LEU A 30 -4.56 -6.91 2.69
N SER A 31 -3.30 -7.33 2.84
CA SER A 31 -2.97 -8.72 3.15
C SER A 31 -3.37 -9.11 4.57
N ALA A 32 -3.31 -8.17 5.53
CA ALA A 32 -3.73 -8.40 6.91
C ALA A 32 -5.24 -8.61 7.05
N SER A 33 -6.06 -8.12 6.11
CA SER A 33 -7.53 -8.30 6.13
C SER A 33 -8.10 -8.30 4.71
N PRO A 34 -7.94 -9.40 3.95
CA PRO A 34 -8.31 -9.46 2.53
C PRO A 34 -9.80 -9.24 2.25
N GLU A 35 -10.66 -9.57 3.23
CA GLU A 35 -12.12 -9.37 3.12
C GLU A 35 -12.57 -7.94 3.47
N ALA A 36 -11.67 -7.14 4.05
CA ALA A 36 -11.98 -5.78 4.44
C ALA A 36 -12.00 -4.84 3.24
N THR A 37 -12.91 -3.86 3.25
CA THR A 37 -12.87 -2.78 2.28
C THR A 37 -11.62 -1.93 2.48
N VAL A 38 -11.21 -1.18 1.45
CA VAL A 38 -10.02 -0.32 1.50
C VAL A 38 -10.05 0.66 2.68
N PRO A 39 -11.15 1.35 3.02
CA PRO A 39 -11.21 2.20 4.20
C PRO A 39 -11.07 1.43 5.52
N GLN A 40 -11.60 0.20 5.61
CA GLN A 40 -11.49 -0.64 6.80
C GLN A 40 -10.07 -1.16 7.01
N ALA A 41 -9.40 -1.58 5.94
CA ALA A 41 -8.01 -2.05 5.97
C ALA A 41 -7.01 -0.90 6.20
N SER A 42 -7.30 0.31 5.69
CA SER A 42 -6.34 1.42 5.70
C SER A 42 -6.14 2.09 7.06
N GLY A 43 -6.99 1.86 8.06
CA GLY A 43 -6.84 2.36 9.43
C GLY A 43 -7.18 3.84 9.62
N THR A 44 -6.61 4.76 8.83
CA THR A 44 -6.87 6.21 8.92
C THR A 44 -7.38 6.81 7.62
N TRP A 45 -8.10 7.95 7.71
CA TRP A 45 -8.57 8.67 6.51
C TRP A 45 -7.44 9.10 5.57
N SER A 46 -6.30 9.52 6.14
CA SER A 46 -5.12 9.91 5.37
C SER A 46 -4.58 8.75 4.54
N GLU A 47 -4.55 7.55 5.12
CA GLU A 47 -4.09 6.32 4.45
C GLU A 47 -5.10 5.82 3.41
N THR A 48 -6.39 5.90 3.70
CA THR A 48 -7.45 5.59 2.73
C THR A 48 -7.31 6.49 1.50
N LYS A 49 -7.18 7.81 1.70
CA LYS A 49 -6.99 8.76 0.60
C LYS A 49 -5.66 8.51 -0.13
N ALA A 50 -4.59 8.20 0.61
CA ALA A 50 -3.30 7.87 0.04
C ALA A 50 -3.35 6.65 -0.88
N THR A 51 -4.16 5.64 -0.54
CA THR A 51 -4.38 4.42 -1.33
C THR A 51 -5.13 4.74 -2.61
N TYR A 52 -6.26 5.45 -2.53
CA TYR A 52 -6.99 5.84 -3.74
C TYR A 52 -6.17 6.75 -4.66
N ASN A 53 -5.46 7.74 -4.11
CA ASN A 53 -4.55 8.58 -4.90
C ASN A 53 -3.42 7.78 -5.56
N PHE A 54 -2.97 6.68 -4.94
CA PHE A 54 -1.94 5.83 -5.52
C PHE A 54 -2.47 5.09 -6.76
N TRP A 55 -3.69 4.58 -6.73
CA TRP A 55 -4.31 3.92 -7.89
C TRP A 55 -4.78 4.89 -8.97
N ASP A 56 -5.11 6.12 -8.60
CA ASP A 56 -5.46 7.19 -9.54
C ASP A 56 -4.22 7.83 -10.20
N SER A 57 -3.02 7.55 -9.68
CA SER A 57 -1.77 8.08 -10.24
C SER A 57 -1.27 7.22 -11.41
N PRO A 58 -0.85 7.83 -12.53
CA PRO A 58 -0.14 7.13 -13.59
C PRO A 58 1.27 6.70 -13.18
#